data_AF-A0A2V6F9L7-F1
#
_entry.id   AF-A0A2V6F9L7-F1
#
_cell.length_a   1.000
_cell.length_b   1.000
_cell.length_c   1.000
_cell.angle_alpha   90.00
_cell.angle_beta   90.00
_cell.angle_gamma   90.00
#
_symmetry.space_group_name_H-M   'P 1'
#
loop_
_entity.id
_entity.type
_entity.pdbx_description
1 polymer ?
#
loop_
_entity_poly.entity_id
_entity_poly.type
_entity_poly.pdbx_seq_one_letter_code
_entity_poly.pdbx_strand_id
1 'polypeptide(L)'
;MSDPRVIVVGAVRVDGRAASYSEPGACVLVAAPGGEKGFGLFTTDLLGTNGANQVLFLPPNEDLSDYVFDYLGFSGTSASAPLVSGVVALMLSANPNLTYRDAQHILILASRHLDLADPDVVTNGAGFRISHNVGFGVPDAGQAVSLARGWSNRPPASRVTLTATNPAAIPDDGLRLLISGNGVPSNLASIRTLPGTGPHADTPTAMLPLVDVGLATNTLAVNLTNKAALIERGTNSFAEKIDFAAQAGAAFAVVYNFATNT
;
A
#
# COMPACT_ATOMS: atom_id res chain seq x y z
N MET A 1 -8.00 -7.26 -0.84
CA MET A 1 -9.47 -7.35 -0.68
C MET A 1 -10.11 -6.74 -1.93
N SER A 2 -11.02 -7.43 -2.63
CA SER A 2 -11.45 -7.07 -4.01
C SER A 2 -12.98 -7.03 -4.21
N ASP A 3 -13.73 -6.76 -3.15
CA ASP A 3 -15.18 -6.53 -3.25
C ASP A 3 -15.45 -5.11 -3.78
N PRO A 4 -16.20 -4.92 -4.89
CA PRO A 4 -16.45 -3.60 -5.48
C PRO A 4 -17.26 -2.67 -4.57
N ARG A 5 -17.86 -3.18 -3.50
CA ARG A 5 -18.63 -2.39 -2.51
C ARG A 5 -17.73 -1.74 -1.46
N VAL A 6 -16.48 -2.18 -1.35
CA VAL A 6 -15.52 -1.67 -0.36
C VAL A 6 -14.76 -0.49 -0.97
N ILE A 7 -14.63 0.59 -0.19
CA ILE A 7 -13.70 1.67 -0.50
C ILE A 7 -12.34 1.23 0.03
N VAL A 8 -11.46 0.76 -0.86
CA VAL A 8 -10.08 0.40 -0.50
C VAL A 8 -9.26 1.68 -0.43
N VAL A 9 -8.54 1.86 0.67
CA VAL A 9 -7.82 3.09 1.00
C VAL A 9 -6.32 2.84 1.10
N GLY A 10 -5.54 3.54 0.29
CA GLY A 10 -4.07 3.61 0.41
C GLY A 10 -3.62 4.68 1.43
N ALA A 11 -2.34 4.69 1.77
CA ALA A 11 -1.76 5.66 2.68
C ALA A 11 -0.77 6.59 1.98
N VAL A 12 -0.81 7.88 2.31
CA VAL A 12 0.21 8.87 1.93
C VAL A 12 0.96 9.41 3.14
N ARG A 13 2.20 9.82 2.91
CA ARG A 13 3.07 10.52 3.85
C ARG A 13 2.72 12.02 3.88
N VAL A 14 3.35 12.74 4.80
CA VAL A 14 3.19 14.20 4.94
C VAL A 14 3.59 14.97 3.68
N ASP A 15 4.50 14.43 2.87
CA ASP A 15 4.92 15.03 1.59
C ASP A 15 4.05 14.62 0.39
N GLY A 16 2.95 13.92 0.63
CA GLY A 16 1.98 13.53 -0.39
C GLY A 16 2.34 12.30 -1.21
N ARG A 17 3.55 11.73 -1.03
CA ARG A 17 3.95 10.47 -1.68
C ARG A 17 3.30 9.29 -0.96
N ALA A 18 3.15 8.15 -1.64
CA ALA A 18 2.70 6.92 -1.01
C ALA A 18 3.56 6.57 0.21
N ALA A 19 2.93 6.08 1.28
CA ALA A 19 3.62 5.64 2.49
C ALA A 19 4.42 4.37 2.24
N SER A 20 5.56 4.24 2.92
CA SER A 20 6.53 3.16 2.71
C SER A 20 5.98 1.77 3.01
N TYR A 21 4.87 1.69 3.75
CA TYR A 21 4.17 0.45 4.10
C TYR A 21 2.86 0.25 3.30
N SER A 22 2.46 1.21 2.46
CA SER A 22 1.19 1.13 1.72
C SER A 22 1.32 0.11 0.59
N GLU A 23 0.36 -0.82 0.52
CA GLU A 23 0.33 -1.83 -0.54
C GLU A 23 -0.36 -1.28 -1.80
N PRO A 24 0.30 -1.32 -2.97
CA PRO A 24 -0.31 -0.91 -4.22
C PRO A 24 -1.27 -1.97 -4.76
N GLY A 25 -2.29 -1.54 -5.49
CA GLY A 25 -3.18 -2.45 -6.20
C GLY A 25 -4.27 -1.75 -7.00
N ALA A 26 -4.74 -2.42 -8.05
CA ALA A 26 -5.79 -1.89 -8.93
C ALA A 26 -7.13 -1.70 -8.22
N CYS A 27 -7.31 -2.30 -7.04
CA CYS A 27 -8.49 -2.11 -6.21
C CYS A 27 -8.44 -0.87 -5.30
N VAL A 28 -7.28 -0.22 -5.13
CA VAL A 28 -7.16 1.01 -4.33
C VAL A 28 -7.99 2.12 -5.01
N LEU A 29 -9.01 2.61 -4.30
CA LEU A 29 -9.89 3.64 -4.85
C LEU A 29 -9.30 5.03 -4.62
N VAL A 30 -8.89 5.32 -3.40
CA VAL A 30 -8.35 6.62 -2.96
C VAL A 30 -7.30 6.39 -1.88
N ALA A 31 -6.58 7.44 -1.51
CA ALA A 31 -5.66 7.42 -0.37
C ALA A 31 -6.00 8.52 0.64
N ALA A 32 -5.43 8.41 1.84
CA ALA A 32 -5.48 9.46 2.85
C ALA A 32 -4.16 9.49 3.64
N PRO A 33 -3.87 10.58 4.40
CA PRO A 33 -2.73 10.59 5.30
C PRO A 33 -2.73 9.35 6.19
N GLY A 34 -1.64 8.59 6.16
CA GLY A 34 -1.46 7.40 6.99
C GLY A 34 -0.32 7.53 7.98
N GLY A 35 0.54 8.54 7.81
CA GLY A 35 1.76 8.71 8.57
C GLY A 35 2.95 8.00 7.93
N GLU A 36 4.06 8.00 8.66
CA GLU A 36 5.31 7.30 8.32
C GLU A 36 6.09 7.04 9.61
N LYS A 37 7.17 6.26 9.55
CA LYS A 37 8.09 6.11 10.68
C LYS A 37 8.54 7.49 11.21
N GLY A 38 8.15 7.80 12.45
CA GLY A 38 8.45 9.06 13.14
C GLY A 38 7.50 10.22 12.84
N PHE A 39 6.48 10.02 12.01
CA PHE A 39 5.46 11.04 11.69
C PHE A 39 4.07 10.40 11.72
N GLY A 40 3.58 10.08 12.92
CA GLY A 40 2.25 9.52 13.11
C GLY A 40 1.15 10.60 13.19
N LEU A 41 -0.10 10.18 13.04
CA LEU A 41 -1.26 11.04 13.18
C LEU A 41 -1.55 11.33 14.66
N PHE A 42 -1.98 12.55 14.93
CA PHE A 42 -2.57 12.89 16.22
C PHE A 42 -3.97 12.28 16.33
N THR A 43 -4.20 11.51 17.39
CA THR A 43 -5.53 10.94 17.69
C THR A 43 -5.63 10.59 19.17
N THR A 44 -6.84 10.30 19.63
CA THR A 44 -7.11 9.75 20.96
C THR A 44 -6.45 8.39 21.14
N ASP A 45 -6.03 8.10 22.36
CA ASP A 45 -5.49 6.84 22.84
C ASP A 45 -6.36 6.27 23.97
N LEU A 46 -5.99 5.11 24.52
CA LEU A 46 -6.58 4.60 25.75
C LEU A 46 -6.25 5.53 26.93
N LEU A 47 -7.20 5.67 27.86
CA LEU A 47 -7.09 6.60 28.99
C LEU A 47 -5.88 6.30 29.90
N GLY A 48 -5.20 7.37 30.32
CA GLY A 48 -4.01 7.35 31.14
C GLY A 48 -2.84 6.65 30.44
N THR A 49 -2.05 5.89 31.19
CA THR A 49 -0.86 5.19 30.64
C THR A 49 -1.17 3.77 30.13
N ASN A 50 -2.44 3.47 29.82
CA ASN A 50 -2.85 2.16 29.32
C ASN A 50 -2.68 2.01 27.80
N GLY A 51 -2.49 3.11 27.10
CA GLY A 51 -2.36 3.17 25.65
C GLY A 51 -0.94 2.98 25.14
N ALA A 52 -0.73 3.41 23.90
CA ALA A 52 0.59 3.53 23.30
C ALA A 52 1.38 4.70 23.93
N ASN A 53 0.69 5.77 24.32
CA ASN A 53 1.27 6.83 25.11
C ASN A 53 1.27 6.45 26.60
N GLN A 54 2.43 6.02 27.08
CA GLN A 54 2.62 5.62 28.48
C GLN A 54 3.28 6.74 29.30
N VAL A 55 3.36 7.95 28.76
CA VAL A 55 3.96 9.09 29.44
C VAL A 55 2.94 9.71 30.39
N LEU A 56 3.32 9.84 31.67
CA LEU A 56 2.54 10.59 32.64
C LEU A 56 2.90 12.08 32.54
N PHE A 57 1.91 12.88 32.19
CA PHE A 57 2.05 14.34 32.17
C PHE A 57 1.64 14.93 33.50
N LEU A 58 2.31 16.02 33.90
CA LEU A 58 1.98 16.76 35.12
C LEU A 58 0.95 17.85 34.82
N PRO A 59 0.19 18.30 35.83
CA PRO A 59 -0.76 19.40 35.67
C PRO A 59 -0.12 20.66 35.07
N PRO A 60 -0.82 21.34 34.14
CA PRO A 60 -2.23 21.17 33.76
C PRO A 60 -2.45 20.27 32.53
N ASN A 61 -1.49 19.40 32.19
CA ASN A 61 -1.48 18.65 30.93
C ASN A 61 -1.73 17.14 31.12
N GLU A 62 -2.32 16.72 32.23
CA GLU A 62 -2.56 15.32 32.56
C GLU A 62 -3.30 14.55 31.44
N ASP A 63 -4.22 15.23 30.75
CA ASP A 63 -5.00 14.68 29.64
C ASP A 63 -4.14 14.32 28.41
N LEU A 64 -2.90 14.81 28.29
CA LEU A 64 -2.03 14.47 27.16
C LEU A 64 -1.67 12.98 27.12
N SER A 65 -1.80 12.26 28.24
CA SER A 65 -1.65 10.80 28.25
C SER A 65 -2.76 10.08 27.46
N ASP A 66 -3.91 10.71 27.27
CA ASP A 66 -5.06 10.16 26.52
C ASP A 66 -4.95 10.36 24.99
N TYR A 67 -3.80 10.81 24.49
CA TYR A 67 -3.56 11.08 23.07
C TYR A 67 -2.22 10.54 22.62
N VAL A 68 -2.14 10.17 21.34
CA VAL A 68 -0.90 9.86 20.64
C VAL A 68 -0.58 10.93 19.60
N PHE A 69 0.69 11.23 19.43
CA PHE A 69 1.21 12.22 18.48
C PHE A 69 2.66 11.93 18.11
N ASP A 70 3.11 12.57 17.04
CA ASP A 70 4.51 12.59 16.62
C ASP A 70 5.08 11.17 16.47
N TYR A 71 6.16 10.83 17.18
CA TYR A 71 6.76 9.50 17.14
C TYR A 71 5.84 8.39 17.67
N LEU A 72 4.92 8.70 18.59
CA LEU A 72 3.93 7.77 19.12
C LEU A 72 2.62 7.78 18.32
N GLY A 73 2.48 8.69 17.35
CA GLY A 73 1.25 8.91 16.61
C GLY A 73 0.77 7.65 15.87
N PHE A 74 -0.55 7.52 15.75
CA PHE A 74 -1.13 6.37 15.05
C PHE A 74 -0.78 6.42 13.57
N SER A 75 -0.37 5.28 13.01
CA SER A 75 0.04 5.21 11.61
C SER A 75 -0.41 3.91 10.94
N GLY A 76 -0.20 3.82 9.64
CA GLY A 76 -0.63 2.69 8.83
C GLY A 76 -1.78 3.04 7.89
N THR A 77 -2.09 2.15 6.95
CA THR A 77 -3.33 2.22 6.16
C THR A 77 -4.57 2.15 7.06
N SER A 78 -4.45 1.51 8.23
CA SER A 78 -5.42 1.54 9.32
C SER A 78 -5.72 2.94 9.86
N ALA A 79 -4.79 3.90 9.73
CA ALA A 79 -5.03 5.31 10.07
C ALA A 79 -5.67 6.08 8.91
N SER A 80 -5.40 5.70 7.66
CA SER A 80 -6.00 6.30 6.46
C SER A 80 -7.49 5.93 6.31
N ALA A 81 -7.87 4.69 6.61
CA ALA A 81 -9.25 4.22 6.52
C ALA A 81 -10.27 5.06 7.34
N PRO A 82 -10.05 5.37 8.63
CA PRO A 82 -10.96 6.21 9.40
C PRO A 82 -11.01 7.66 8.92
N LEU A 83 -9.94 8.21 8.33
CA LEU A 83 -9.98 9.53 7.70
C LEU A 83 -10.95 9.56 6.51
N VAL A 84 -10.84 8.59 5.59
CA VAL A 84 -11.79 8.47 4.47
C VAL A 84 -13.21 8.20 4.97
N SER A 85 -13.36 7.40 6.03
CA SER A 85 -14.67 7.17 6.67
C SER A 85 -15.27 8.48 7.20
N GLY A 86 -14.45 9.34 7.81
CA GLY A 86 -14.87 10.67 8.25
C GLY A 86 -15.30 11.58 7.10
N VAL A 87 -14.58 11.58 5.97
CA VAL A 87 -14.98 12.31 4.76
C VAL A 87 -16.34 11.81 4.24
N VAL A 88 -16.54 10.49 4.18
CA VAL A 88 -17.83 9.90 3.77
C VAL A 88 -18.94 10.26 4.77
N ALA A 89 -18.66 10.28 6.07
CA ALA A 89 -19.62 10.72 7.08
C ALA A 89 -20.03 12.19 6.88
N LEU A 90 -19.10 13.07 6.54
CA LEU A 90 -19.41 14.46 6.19
C LEU A 90 -20.27 14.55 4.93
N MET A 91 -19.97 13.75 3.89
CA MET A 91 -20.78 13.68 2.68
C MET A 91 -22.22 13.24 2.99
N LEU A 92 -22.38 12.17 3.79
CA LEU A 92 -23.69 11.67 4.20
C LEU A 92 -24.45 12.66 5.10
N SER A 93 -23.74 13.43 5.93
CA SER A 93 -24.36 14.50 6.72
C SER A 93 -24.95 15.60 5.83
N ALA A 94 -24.29 15.88 4.69
CA ALA A 94 -24.74 16.87 3.72
C ALA A 94 -25.83 16.34 2.77
N ASN A 95 -25.81 15.04 2.48
CA ASN A 95 -26.80 14.37 1.66
C ASN A 95 -26.99 12.90 2.13
N PRO A 96 -28.02 12.62 2.95
CA PRO A 96 -28.24 11.28 3.49
C PRO A 96 -28.77 10.27 2.45
N ASN A 97 -29.12 10.72 1.24
CA ASN A 97 -29.66 9.86 0.18
C ASN A 97 -28.58 9.24 -0.72
N LEU A 98 -27.30 9.52 -0.49
CA LEU A 98 -26.21 8.96 -1.28
C LEU A 98 -26.17 7.43 -1.15
N THR A 99 -26.06 6.73 -2.28
CA THR A 99 -25.73 5.30 -2.26
C THR A 99 -24.22 5.08 -2.06
N TYR A 100 -23.80 3.85 -1.75
CA TYR A 100 -22.36 3.53 -1.65
C TYR A 100 -21.59 3.87 -2.94
N ARG A 101 -22.23 3.70 -4.10
CA ARG A 101 -21.63 4.03 -5.41
C ARG A 101 -21.51 5.53 -5.62
N ASP A 102 -22.51 6.28 -5.16
CA ASP A 102 -22.45 7.74 -5.21
C ASP A 102 -21.31 8.27 -4.34
N ALA A 103 -21.13 7.70 -3.14
CA ALA A 103 -20.00 8.03 -2.28
C ALA A 103 -18.65 7.72 -2.96
N GLN A 104 -18.50 6.54 -3.55
CA GLN A 104 -17.30 6.18 -4.33
C GLN A 104 -17.04 7.19 -5.47
N HIS A 105 -18.06 7.54 -6.25
CA HIS A 105 -17.93 8.48 -7.36
C HIS A 105 -17.52 9.89 -6.90
N ILE A 106 -18.10 10.38 -5.80
CA ILE A 106 -17.76 11.69 -5.25
C ILE A 106 -16.30 11.68 -4.76
N LEU A 107 -15.86 10.63 -4.07
CA LEU A 107 -14.46 10.51 -3.64
C LEU A 107 -13.49 10.56 -4.82
N ILE A 108 -13.79 9.85 -5.92
CA ILE A 108 -13.00 9.90 -7.17
C ILE A 108 -12.91 11.34 -7.68
N LEU A 109 -14.05 12.02 -7.82
CA LEU A 109 -14.12 13.38 -8.38
C LEU A 109 -13.49 14.46 -7.48
N ALA A 110 -13.44 14.21 -6.17
CA ALA A 110 -12.84 15.12 -5.20
C ALA A 110 -11.33 14.88 -5.00
N SER A 111 -10.77 13.81 -5.57
CA SER A 111 -9.39 13.40 -5.31
C SER A 111 -8.37 14.21 -6.08
N ARG A 112 -7.19 14.39 -5.47
CA ARG A 112 -6.01 15.03 -6.05
C ARG A 112 -4.78 14.16 -5.90
N HIS A 113 -3.96 14.11 -6.93
CA HIS A 113 -2.62 13.51 -6.86
C HIS A 113 -1.65 14.54 -6.28
N LEU A 114 -0.93 14.16 -5.23
CA LEU A 114 0.02 15.02 -4.52
C LEU A 114 1.48 14.76 -4.91
N ASP A 115 1.77 13.60 -5.51
CA ASP A 115 3.07 13.26 -6.11
C ASP A 115 2.90 13.01 -7.61
N LEU A 116 3.07 14.05 -8.43
CA LEU A 116 3.00 13.92 -9.89
C LEU A 116 4.26 13.30 -10.50
N ALA A 117 5.31 13.08 -9.71
CA ALA A 117 6.53 12.41 -10.16
C ALA A 117 6.46 10.88 -9.97
N ASP A 118 5.38 10.36 -9.36
CA ASP A 118 5.13 8.93 -9.29
C ASP A 118 4.97 8.35 -10.71
N PRO A 119 5.85 7.44 -11.15
CA PRO A 119 5.82 6.86 -12.49
C PRO A 119 4.58 6.00 -12.77
N ASP A 120 3.87 5.58 -11.72
CA ASP A 120 2.66 4.76 -11.82
C ASP A 120 1.39 5.61 -12.05
N VAL A 121 1.50 6.96 -12.00
CA VAL A 121 0.38 7.86 -12.30
C VAL A 121 0.12 7.90 -13.80
N VAL A 122 -1.00 7.31 -14.21
CA VAL A 122 -1.45 7.28 -15.60
C VAL A 122 -2.84 7.92 -15.73
N THR A 123 -3.13 8.50 -16.90
CA THR A 123 -4.48 9.03 -17.19
C THR A 123 -5.27 7.98 -17.95
N ASN A 124 -6.41 7.58 -17.41
CA ASN A 124 -7.29 6.59 -18.02
C ASN A 124 -8.12 7.20 -19.18
N GLY A 125 -8.85 6.34 -19.91
CA GLY A 125 -9.65 6.77 -21.06
C GLY A 125 -10.82 7.74 -20.73
N ALA A 126 -11.14 7.92 -19.45
CA ALA A 126 -12.13 8.90 -19.00
C ALA A 126 -11.51 10.23 -18.55
N GLY A 127 -10.17 10.38 -18.66
CA GLY A 127 -9.45 11.60 -18.29
C GLY A 127 -9.07 11.70 -16.81
N PHE A 128 -9.25 10.63 -16.03
CA PHE A 128 -8.85 10.61 -14.61
C PHE A 128 -7.43 10.07 -14.45
N ARG A 129 -6.65 10.72 -13.59
CA ARG A 129 -5.36 10.19 -13.12
C ARG A 129 -5.61 9.08 -12.11
N ILE A 130 -4.96 7.95 -12.30
CA ILE A 130 -4.99 6.79 -11.42
C ILE A 130 -3.57 6.26 -11.22
N SER A 131 -3.30 5.76 -10.03
CA SER A 131 -2.11 5.01 -9.68
C SER A 131 -2.53 3.82 -8.81
N HIS A 132 -1.87 2.68 -8.97
CA HIS A 132 -1.95 1.55 -8.05
C HIS A 132 -1.52 1.91 -6.63
N ASN A 133 -0.63 2.90 -6.43
CA ASN A 133 -0.15 3.32 -5.11
C ASN A 133 -1.22 4.10 -4.31
N VAL A 134 -1.98 4.99 -4.96
CA VAL A 134 -2.89 5.94 -4.28
C VAL A 134 -4.30 6.03 -4.89
N GLY A 135 -4.63 5.13 -5.82
CA GLY A 135 -5.91 5.14 -6.54
C GLY A 135 -6.08 6.43 -7.35
N PHE A 136 -7.24 7.07 -7.21
CA PHE A 136 -7.53 8.37 -7.80
C PHE A 136 -6.88 9.55 -7.06
N GLY A 137 -6.16 9.29 -5.96
CA GLY A 137 -5.46 10.30 -5.15
C GLY A 137 -6.10 10.51 -3.78
N VAL A 138 -5.81 11.66 -3.17
CA VAL A 138 -6.32 12.04 -1.83
C VAL A 138 -7.58 12.91 -1.97
N PRO A 139 -8.74 12.50 -1.44
CA PRO A 139 -9.97 13.29 -1.49
C PRO A 139 -9.86 14.62 -0.75
N ASP A 140 -10.22 15.72 -1.42
CA ASP A 140 -10.48 17.00 -0.75
C ASP A 140 -11.86 16.95 -0.07
N ALA A 141 -11.89 17.01 1.26
CA ALA A 141 -13.13 16.91 2.03
C ALA A 141 -14.13 18.03 1.72
N GLY A 142 -13.65 19.26 1.48
CA GLY A 142 -14.50 20.39 1.13
C GLY A 142 -15.15 20.20 -0.24
N GLN A 143 -14.37 19.75 -1.22
CA GLN A 143 -14.87 19.42 -2.56
C GLN A 143 -15.84 18.25 -2.51
N ALA A 144 -15.54 17.20 -1.74
CA ALA A 144 -16.41 16.03 -1.58
C ALA A 144 -17.78 16.43 -1.00
N VAL A 145 -17.80 17.23 0.07
CA VAL A 145 -19.05 17.74 0.67
C VAL A 145 -19.79 18.67 -0.30
N SER A 146 -19.09 19.53 -1.03
CA SER A 146 -19.70 20.40 -2.03
C SER A 146 -20.41 19.60 -3.14
N LEU A 147 -19.76 18.55 -3.66
CA LEU A 147 -20.35 17.63 -4.64
C LEU A 147 -21.55 16.88 -4.07
N ALA A 148 -21.46 16.41 -2.82
CA ALA A 148 -22.53 15.68 -2.15
C ALA A 148 -23.85 16.47 -2.05
N ARG A 149 -23.78 17.77 -1.73
CA ARG A 149 -24.97 18.65 -1.58
C ARG A 149 -25.83 18.73 -2.84
N GLY A 150 -25.20 18.73 -4.01
CA GLY A 150 -25.87 18.82 -5.31
C GLY A 150 -25.95 17.49 -6.06
N TRP A 151 -25.60 16.38 -5.41
CA TRP A 151 -25.44 15.11 -6.12
C TRP A 151 -26.79 14.51 -6.53
N SER A 152 -26.86 14.10 -7.79
CA SER A 152 -27.93 13.25 -8.31
C SER A 152 -27.46 11.80 -8.36
N ASN A 153 -28.20 10.91 -7.69
CA ASN A 153 -27.84 9.50 -7.58
C ASN A 153 -27.69 8.84 -8.95
N ARG A 154 -26.67 8.00 -9.08
CA ARG A 154 -26.42 7.26 -10.32
C ARG A 154 -27.45 6.15 -10.52
N PRO A 155 -27.76 5.78 -11.78
CA PRO A 155 -28.64 4.64 -12.05
C PRO A 155 -28.15 3.36 -11.36
N PRO A 156 -29.04 2.39 -11.09
CA PRO A 156 -28.67 1.10 -10.52
C PRO A 156 -27.52 0.43 -11.28
N ALA A 157 -26.68 -0.32 -10.56
CA ALA A 157 -25.57 -1.04 -11.18
C ALA A 157 -26.09 -2.05 -12.21
N SER A 158 -25.53 -2.02 -13.43
CA SER A 158 -25.82 -2.97 -14.50
C SER A 158 -24.62 -3.88 -14.74
N ARG A 159 -24.87 -5.19 -14.89
CA ARG A 159 -23.83 -6.15 -15.28
C ARG A 159 -23.91 -6.40 -16.78
N VAL A 160 -22.81 -6.14 -17.47
CA VAL A 160 -22.64 -6.46 -18.90
C VAL A 160 -21.61 -7.58 -19.01
N THR A 161 -21.93 -8.61 -19.79
CA THR A 161 -21.00 -9.72 -20.07
C THR A 161 -20.61 -9.67 -21.53
N LEU A 162 -19.31 -9.58 -21.80
CA LEU A 162 -18.73 -9.60 -23.15
C LEU A 162 -17.79 -10.79 -23.25
N THR A 163 -17.78 -11.47 -24.39
CA THR A 163 -16.82 -12.52 -24.69
C THR A 163 -15.67 -11.92 -25.48
N ALA A 164 -14.45 -12.05 -24.97
CA ALA A 164 -13.26 -11.63 -25.71
C ALA A 164 -13.10 -12.52 -26.96
N THR A 165 -13.05 -11.91 -28.14
CA THR A 165 -12.79 -12.61 -29.41
C THR A 165 -11.30 -12.81 -29.67
N ASN A 166 -10.45 -11.98 -29.04
CA ASN A 166 -9.00 -12.10 -29.02
C ASN A 166 -8.55 -12.21 -27.56
N PRO A 167 -8.35 -13.42 -27.02
CA PRO A 167 -7.89 -13.58 -25.65
C PRO A 167 -6.47 -13.01 -25.50
N ALA A 168 -6.35 -11.89 -24.80
CA ALA A 168 -5.08 -11.44 -24.24
C ALA A 168 -4.90 -12.11 -22.87
N ALA A 169 -3.65 -12.42 -22.51
CA ALA A 169 -3.35 -12.80 -21.13
C ALA A 169 -3.77 -11.62 -20.23
N ILE A 170 -4.66 -11.88 -19.27
CA ILE A 170 -4.93 -10.92 -18.20
C ILE A 170 -3.76 -11.08 -17.23
N PRO A 171 -2.92 -10.06 -16.99
CA PRO A 171 -1.87 -10.13 -15.99
C PRO A 171 -2.49 -9.99 -14.58
N ASP A 172 -3.37 -10.92 -14.19
CA ASP A 172 -3.96 -10.99 -12.85
C ASP A 172 -3.13 -11.86 -11.87
N ASP A 173 -2.11 -12.54 -12.39
CA ASP A 173 -1.08 -13.25 -11.62
C ASP A 173 0.16 -12.36 -11.40
N GLY A 174 -0.09 -11.06 -11.20
CA GLY A 174 0.72 -9.91 -11.60
C GLY A 174 2.14 -9.76 -11.03
N LEU A 175 2.58 -10.58 -10.08
CA LEU A 175 3.99 -10.69 -9.70
C LEU A 175 4.28 -12.14 -9.30
N ARG A 176 5.25 -12.77 -9.96
CA ARG A 176 5.71 -14.12 -9.62
C ARG A 176 7.22 -14.15 -9.55
N LEU A 177 7.74 -14.85 -8.56
CA LEU A 177 9.13 -15.30 -8.59
C LEU A 177 9.19 -16.56 -9.46
N LEU A 178 9.83 -16.43 -10.62
CA LEU A 178 10.13 -17.56 -11.50
C LEU A 178 11.52 -18.09 -11.18
N ILE A 179 11.62 -19.38 -10.92
CA ILE A 179 12.88 -20.05 -10.63
C ILE A 179 13.06 -21.18 -11.64
N SER A 180 14.18 -21.19 -12.34
CA SER A 180 14.53 -22.24 -13.29
C SER A 180 15.93 -22.76 -13.03
N GLY A 181 16.11 -24.07 -13.11
CA GLY A 181 17.40 -24.70 -12.90
C GLY A 181 17.24 -26.21 -12.77
N ASN A 182 18.35 -26.93 -12.81
CA ASN A 182 18.32 -28.36 -12.60
C ASN A 182 17.89 -28.66 -11.15
N GLY A 183 16.93 -29.57 -10.97
CA GLY A 183 16.45 -29.96 -9.64
C GLY A 183 15.49 -28.98 -8.95
N VAL A 184 15.04 -27.90 -9.62
CA VAL A 184 14.02 -27.01 -9.05
C VAL A 184 12.66 -27.74 -9.06
N PRO A 185 12.03 -27.98 -7.90
CA PRO A 185 10.70 -28.61 -7.84
C PRO A 185 9.64 -27.79 -8.58
N SER A 186 8.66 -28.45 -9.20
CA SER A 186 7.60 -27.79 -9.98
C SER A 186 6.78 -26.78 -9.15
N ASN A 187 6.61 -27.02 -7.84
CA ASN A 187 5.93 -26.11 -6.93
C ASN A 187 6.75 -24.86 -6.55
N LEU A 188 8.07 -24.85 -6.79
CA LEU A 188 8.95 -23.70 -6.56
C LEU A 188 9.33 -22.99 -7.86
N ALA A 189 9.05 -23.59 -9.02
CA ALA A 189 9.36 -22.99 -10.32
C ALA A 189 8.60 -21.68 -10.57
N SER A 190 7.45 -21.50 -9.91
CA SER A 190 6.59 -20.35 -10.10
C SER A 190 5.82 -20.03 -8.83
N ILE A 191 6.33 -19.09 -8.05
CA ILE A 191 5.76 -18.71 -6.75
C ILE A 191 5.00 -17.40 -6.92
N ARG A 192 3.72 -17.38 -6.55
CA ARG A 192 2.95 -16.14 -6.48
C ARG A 192 3.54 -15.24 -5.40
N THR A 193 3.90 -14.03 -5.77
CA THR A 193 4.37 -13.01 -4.82
C THR A 193 3.29 -11.96 -4.63
N LEU A 194 3.20 -11.42 -3.43
CA LEU A 194 2.43 -10.20 -3.19
C LEU A 194 3.35 -9.01 -3.52
N PRO A 195 2.83 -7.97 -4.20
CA PRO A 195 3.58 -6.73 -4.36
C PRO A 195 4.04 -6.22 -2.99
N GLY A 196 5.33 -5.92 -2.88
CA GLY A 196 5.84 -5.09 -1.81
C GLY A 196 5.33 -3.65 -1.93
N THR A 197 5.75 -2.80 -1.01
CA THR A 197 5.21 -1.45 -0.78
C THR A 197 5.88 -0.37 -1.65
N GLY A 198 6.45 -0.76 -2.79
CA GLY A 198 7.16 0.11 -3.73
C GLY A 198 6.55 0.11 -5.12
N PRO A 199 6.97 1.04 -6.00
CA PRO A 199 6.51 1.09 -7.38
C PRO A 199 6.89 -0.20 -8.12
N HIS A 200 5.90 -0.84 -8.73
CA HIS A 200 6.09 -2.07 -9.51
C HIS A 200 6.19 -1.73 -10.99
N ALA A 201 7.23 -2.23 -11.66
CA ALA A 201 7.27 -2.15 -13.11
C ALA A 201 6.33 -3.21 -13.69
N ASP A 202 5.42 -2.81 -14.58
CA ASP A 202 4.59 -3.74 -15.37
C ASP A 202 5.43 -4.58 -16.36
N THR A 203 6.73 -4.28 -16.50
CA THR A 203 7.64 -4.99 -17.41
C THR A 203 8.33 -6.15 -16.70
N PRO A 204 8.40 -7.36 -17.30
CA PRO A 204 9.11 -8.49 -16.72
C PRO A 204 10.56 -8.15 -16.37
N THR A 205 11.02 -8.57 -15.19
CA THR A 205 12.44 -8.51 -14.82
C THR A 205 13.21 -9.57 -15.61
N ALA A 206 14.42 -9.24 -16.06
CA ALA A 206 15.29 -10.22 -16.73
C ALA A 206 15.62 -11.40 -15.78
N MET A 207 15.82 -12.60 -16.33
CA MET A 207 16.30 -13.74 -15.55
C MET A 207 17.73 -13.48 -15.09
N LEU A 208 17.95 -13.48 -13.78
CA LEU A 208 19.26 -13.24 -13.17
C LEU A 208 19.76 -14.50 -12.45
N PRO A 209 21.09 -14.75 -12.41
CA PRO A 209 21.65 -15.81 -11.58
C PRO A 209 21.30 -15.59 -10.11
N LEU A 210 20.79 -16.63 -9.46
CA LEU A 210 20.49 -16.64 -8.04
C LEU A 210 21.70 -17.17 -7.26
N VAL A 211 22.24 -16.37 -6.33
CA VAL A 211 23.44 -16.68 -5.56
C VAL A 211 23.06 -16.87 -4.10
N ASP A 212 23.33 -18.05 -3.55
CA ASP A 212 23.22 -18.30 -2.11
C ASP A 212 24.30 -17.54 -1.35
N VAL A 213 23.87 -16.68 -0.42
CA VAL A 213 24.74 -15.87 0.44
C VAL A 213 24.56 -16.24 1.92
N GLY A 214 23.90 -17.36 2.20
CA GLY A 214 23.62 -17.87 3.54
C GLY A 214 22.81 -16.90 4.38
N LEU A 215 23.17 -16.76 5.65
CA LEU A 215 22.42 -15.97 6.63
C LEU A 215 22.52 -14.45 6.42
N ALA A 216 23.46 -13.94 5.61
CA ALA A 216 23.70 -12.50 5.43
C ALA A 216 23.70 -11.71 6.76
N THR A 217 24.49 -12.16 7.74
CA THR A 217 24.54 -11.51 9.07
C THR A 217 25.37 -10.22 9.09
N ASN A 218 26.19 -10.01 8.06
CA ASN A 218 27.07 -8.85 7.87
C ASN A 218 27.13 -8.50 6.38
N THR A 219 27.84 -7.41 6.05
CA THR A 219 28.15 -7.01 4.66
C THR A 219 28.71 -8.19 3.85
N LEU A 220 28.19 -8.35 2.63
CA LEU A 220 28.55 -9.47 1.76
C LEU A 220 29.82 -9.14 0.98
N ALA A 221 30.80 -10.05 1.00
CA ALA A 221 32.04 -9.92 0.22
C ALA A 221 31.88 -10.31 -1.27
N VAL A 222 30.74 -10.91 -1.63
CA VAL A 222 30.45 -11.36 -3.00
C VAL A 222 29.92 -10.19 -3.84
N ASN A 223 30.33 -10.10 -5.11
CA ASN A 223 29.76 -9.15 -6.07
C ASN A 223 28.47 -9.72 -6.70
N LEU A 224 27.36 -9.03 -6.44
CA LEU A 224 26.02 -9.38 -6.89
C LEU A 224 25.49 -8.51 -8.04
N THR A 225 26.34 -7.70 -8.68
CA THR A 225 25.99 -6.94 -9.88
C THR A 225 25.40 -7.88 -10.95
N ASN A 226 24.20 -7.58 -11.44
CA ASN A 226 23.42 -8.40 -12.38
C ASN A 226 23.07 -9.81 -11.84
N LYS A 227 22.92 -9.95 -10.52
CA LYS A 227 22.53 -11.20 -9.85
C LYS A 227 21.46 -10.93 -8.79
N ALA A 228 20.80 -11.99 -8.37
CA ALA A 228 19.89 -11.99 -7.22
C ALA A 228 20.53 -12.69 -6.02
N ALA A 229 20.23 -12.21 -4.81
CA ALA A 229 20.66 -12.85 -3.57
C ALA A 229 19.61 -13.87 -3.11
N LEU A 230 20.01 -15.10 -2.77
CA LEU A 230 19.22 -16.05 -2.00
C LEU A 230 19.74 -16.04 -0.57
N ILE A 231 18.86 -15.67 0.36
CA ILE A 231 19.23 -15.40 1.75
C ILE A 231 18.44 -16.31 2.67
N GLU A 232 19.14 -17.00 3.55
CA GLU A 232 18.52 -17.78 4.61
C GLU A 232 17.99 -16.85 5.72
N ARG A 233 16.75 -17.09 6.16
CA ARG A 233 16.19 -16.39 7.32
C ARG A 233 17.04 -16.70 8.56
N GLY A 234 17.41 -15.65 9.29
CA GLY A 234 18.24 -15.74 10.49
C GLY A 234 17.81 -14.71 11.52
N THR A 235 18.75 -14.30 12.37
CA THR A 235 18.51 -13.37 13.48
C THR A 235 18.37 -11.91 13.06
N ASN A 236 19.06 -11.48 11.99
CA ASN A 236 18.95 -10.12 11.47
C ASN A 236 17.57 -9.85 10.89
N SER A 237 17.16 -8.59 10.92
CA SER A 237 15.92 -8.14 10.29
C SER A 237 15.95 -8.38 8.77
N PHE A 238 14.78 -8.48 8.16
CA PHE A 238 14.70 -8.58 6.69
C PHE A 238 15.29 -7.35 6.00
N ALA A 239 15.10 -6.15 6.57
CA ALA A 239 15.66 -4.91 6.04
C ALA A 239 17.19 -4.97 5.99
N GLU A 240 17.87 -5.31 7.09
CA GLU A 240 19.34 -5.40 7.13
C GLU A 240 19.89 -6.40 6.11
N LYS A 241 19.23 -7.55 5.94
CA LYS A 241 19.62 -8.56 4.95
C LYS A 241 19.52 -8.00 3.52
N ILE A 242 18.43 -7.31 3.22
CA ILE A 242 18.19 -6.69 1.91
C ILE A 242 19.21 -5.57 1.68
N ASP A 243 19.51 -4.76 2.68
CA ASP A 243 20.51 -3.69 2.60
C ASP A 243 21.90 -4.25 2.30
N PHE A 244 22.32 -5.34 2.95
CA PHE A 244 23.60 -5.97 2.62
C PHE A 244 23.66 -6.54 1.21
N ALA A 245 22.56 -7.11 0.71
CA ALA A 245 22.47 -7.57 -0.68
C ALA A 245 22.52 -6.40 -1.68
N ALA A 246 21.78 -5.32 -1.40
CA ALA A 246 21.76 -4.11 -2.21
C ALA A 246 23.15 -3.44 -2.25
N GLN A 247 23.83 -3.33 -1.11
CA GLN A 247 25.21 -2.81 -1.02
C GLN A 247 26.20 -3.65 -1.83
N ALA A 248 25.97 -4.96 -1.93
CA ALA A 248 26.75 -5.87 -2.77
C ALA A 248 26.36 -5.83 -4.27
N GLY A 249 25.38 -5.01 -4.64
CA GLY A 249 24.94 -4.78 -6.02
C GLY A 249 23.83 -5.71 -6.52
N ALA A 250 23.15 -6.43 -5.62
CA ALA A 250 22.05 -7.32 -6.01
C ALA A 250 20.89 -6.54 -6.63
N ALA A 251 20.29 -7.09 -7.68
CA ALA A 251 19.10 -6.52 -8.30
C ALA A 251 17.83 -6.75 -7.45
N PHE A 252 17.75 -7.91 -6.78
CA PHE A 252 16.72 -8.23 -5.80
C PHE A 252 17.22 -9.34 -4.85
N ALA A 253 16.49 -9.53 -3.76
CA ALA A 253 16.78 -10.58 -2.77
C ALA A 253 15.56 -11.49 -2.58
N VAL A 254 15.82 -12.79 -2.44
CA VAL A 254 14.85 -13.83 -2.08
C VAL A 254 15.23 -14.33 -0.69
N VAL A 255 14.40 -14.05 0.31
CA VAL A 255 14.62 -14.55 1.66
C VAL A 255 13.72 -15.75 1.89
N TYR A 256 14.30 -16.89 2.25
CA TYR A 256 13.54 -18.12 2.51
C TYR A 256 13.66 -18.55 3.96
N ASN A 257 12.63 -19.22 4.47
CA ASN A 257 12.66 -19.87 5.77
C ASN A 257 12.97 -21.35 5.58
N PHE A 258 13.82 -21.93 6.42
CA PHE A 258 13.96 -23.38 6.45
C PHE A 258 12.72 -23.96 7.14
N ALA A 259 11.96 -24.82 6.45
CA ALA A 259 11.06 -25.72 7.14
C ALA A 259 11.98 -26.73 7.86
N THR A 260 12.07 -26.66 9.18
CA THR A 260 12.65 -27.76 9.93
C THR A 260 11.86 -29.01 9.54
N ASN A 261 12.50 -29.96 8.86
CA ASN A 261 11.96 -31.31 8.73
C ASN A 261 11.92 -31.90 10.14
N THR A 262 10.82 -31.65 10.87
CA THR A 262 10.42 -32.42 12.05
C THR A 262 9.43 -33.48 11.63
#